data_AF-A0A098GK37-F1
#
_entry.id   AF-A0A098GK37-F1
#
_cell.length_a   1.000
_cell.length_b   1.000
_cell.length_c   1.000
_cell.angle_alpha   90.00
_cell.angle_beta   90.00
_cell.angle_gamma   90.00
#
_symmetry.space_group_name_H-M   'P 1'
#
loop_
_entity.id
_entity.type
_entity.pdbx_description
1 polymer ?
#
loop_
_entity_poly.entity_id
_entity_poly.type
_entity_poly.pdbx_seq_one_letter_code
_entity_poly.pdbx_strand_id
1 'polypeptide(L)'
;MPSLKEVVEIFQTGFHYLNADKQRQTQWYQIWYKNSALKKKWTKEPLTTAKENAAKTFEQELETLILTHGNEDFSSNQAAFFRVIANVLKTVRVQRFAHGTIETETYNSDEHAIFERNLVPQKSGNFEQQLLNGLGKIKASFPELSKIIDNAIEKIQQSELQNTQLLREDMKTFCNGQKFYSANPLKTNQNLYTPKGREDYANETVPLVFC
;
A
#
# COMPACT_ATOMS: atom_id res chain seq x y z
N MET A 1 27.52 -14.27 8.51
CA MET A 1 26.31 -13.70 7.89
C MET A 1 25.18 -14.66 8.21
N PRO A 2 23.98 -14.21 8.62
CA PRO A 2 22.87 -15.13 8.86
C PRO A 2 22.42 -15.79 7.55
N SER A 3 21.91 -17.01 7.66
CA SER A 3 21.30 -17.70 6.53
C SER A 3 20.01 -17.00 6.12
N LEU A 4 19.61 -17.16 4.85
CA LEU A 4 18.34 -16.63 4.36
C LEU A 4 17.16 -17.18 5.17
N LYS A 5 17.20 -18.46 5.54
CA LYS A 5 16.17 -19.08 6.37
C LYS A 5 16.01 -18.38 7.71
N GLU A 6 17.10 -18.16 8.44
CA GLU A 6 17.07 -17.48 9.74
C GLU A 6 16.50 -16.06 9.63
N VAL A 7 16.87 -15.32 8.59
CA VAL A 7 16.35 -13.96 8.35
C VAL A 7 14.84 -13.99 8.08
N VAL A 8 14.35 -14.91 7.24
CA VAL A 8 12.92 -15.03 6.93
C VAL A 8 12.12 -15.49 8.15
N GLU A 9 12.61 -16.46 8.93
CA GLU A 9 11.94 -16.94 10.14
C GLU A 9 11.84 -15.81 11.18
N ILE A 10 12.93 -15.05 11.41
CA ILE A 10 12.91 -13.88 12.30
C ILE A 10 11.94 -12.82 11.80
N PHE A 11 11.90 -12.54 10.50
CA PHE A 11 10.91 -11.64 9.91
C PHE A 11 9.47 -12.10 10.22
N GLN A 12 9.18 -13.38 10.05
CA GLN A 12 7.86 -13.97 10.33
C GLN A 12 7.46 -13.88 11.81
N THR A 13 8.42 -13.82 12.75
CA THR A 13 8.11 -13.53 14.17
C THR A 13 7.62 -12.11 14.44
N GLY A 14 7.79 -11.18 13.49
CA GLY A 14 7.26 -9.82 13.58
C GLY A 14 6.09 -9.57 12.63
N PHE A 15 5.97 -10.33 11.55
CA PHE A 15 4.91 -10.22 10.56
C PHE A 15 3.72 -11.14 10.94
N HIS A 16 2.76 -10.60 11.68
CA HIS A 16 1.57 -11.34 12.10
C HIS A 16 0.28 -10.76 11.50
N TYR A 17 0.23 -10.69 10.17
CA TYR A 17 -0.97 -10.18 9.50
C TYR A 17 -2.12 -11.18 9.51
N LEU A 18 -1.85 -12.49 9.33
CA LEU A 18 -2.85 -13.55 9.30
C LEU A 18 -2.86 -14.37 10.60
N ASN A 19 -4.03 -14.83 11.03
CA ASN A 19 -4.21 -15.80 12.11
C ASN A 19 -4.10 -17.24 11.58
N ALA A 20 -4.26 -18.23 12.46
CA ALA A 20 -4.24 -19.66 12.11
C ALA A 20 -5.27 -20.04 11.02
N ASP A 21 -6.42 -19.36 11.00
CA ASP A 21 -7.49 -19.55 10.01
C ASP A 21 -7.25 -18.77 8.70
N LYS A 22 -6.04 -18.20 8.51
CA LYS A 22 -5.64 -17.37 7.37
C LYS A 22 -6.53 -16.13 7.15
N GLN A 23 -6.97 -15.51 8.24
CA GLN A 23 -7.74 -14.27 8.30
C GLN A 23 -6.95 -13.17 9.01
N ARG A 24 -7.25 -11.89 8.74
CA ARG A 24 -6.52 -10.77 9.35
C ARG A 24 -6.57 -10.79 10.89
N GLN A 25 -5.40 -10.70 11.54
CA GLN A 25 -5.31 -10.52 12.99
C GLN A 25 -5.78 -9.11 13.39
N THR A 26 -6.94 -8.99 14.02
CA THR A 26 -7.33 -7.77 14.75
C THR A 26 -8.14 -8.17 15.98
N GLN A 27 -7.88 -7.57 17.15
CA GLN A 27 -8.69 -7.79 18.36
C GLN A 27 -10.20 -7.59 18.09
N TRP A 28 -10.54 -6.64 17.24
CA TRP A 28 -11.91 -6.34 16.85
C TRP A 28 -12.47 -7.21 15.73
N TYR A 29 -11.63 -7.94 14.99
CA TYR A 29 -12.06 -8.74 13.84
C TYR A 29 -12.99 -9.87 14.29
N GLN A 30 -12.73 -10.52 15.43
CA GLN A 30 -13.64 -11.55 15.94
C GLN A 30 -15.03 -10.99 16.31
N ILE A 31 -15.09 -9.76 16.82
CA ILE A 31 -16.35 -9.11 17.22
C ILE A 31 -17.13 -8.64 15.97
N TRP A 32 -16.43 -8.08 14.97
CA TRP A 32 -17.06 -7.54 13.76
C TRP A 32 -17.39 -8.59 12.70
N TYR A 33 -16.56 -9.63 12.54
CA TYR A 33 -16.76 -10.69 11.56
C TYR A 33 -17.91 -11.63 11.94
N LYS A 34 -18.08 -11.90 13.25
CA LYS A 34 -19.18 -12.72 13.77
C LYS A 34 -20.55 -12.03 13.71
N ASN A 35 -20.59 -10.71 13.49
CA ASN A 35 -21.83 -9.94 13.37
C ASN A 35 -21.96 -9.40 11.94
N SER A 36 -22.80 -10.06 11.13
CA SER A 36 -23.00 -9.74 9.71
C SER A 36 -23.43 -8.29 9.44
N ALA A 37 -24.18 -7.67 10.35
CA ALA A 37 -24.60 -6.28 10.26
C ALA A 37 -23.44 -5.29 10.50
N LEU A 38 -22.53 -5.63 11.42
CA LEU A 38 -21.32 -4.84 11.67
C LEU A 38 -20.27 -5.06 10.57
N LYS A 39 -20.13 -6.30 10.05
CA LYS A 39 -19.22 -6.65 8.97
C LYS A 39 -19.37 -5.73 7.75
N LYS A 40 -20.61 -5.55 7.26
CA LYS A 40 -20.90 -4.72 6.07
C LYS A 40 -20.72 -3.22 6.29
N LYS A 41 -21.02 -2.70 7.50
CA LYS A 41 -20.98 -1.26 7.77
C LYS A 41 -19.58 -0.73 8.08
N TRP A 42 -18.71 -1.56 8.65
CA TRP A 42 -17.43 -1.12 9.24
C TRP A 42 -16.20 -1.67 8.51
N THR A 43 -16.38 -2.57 7.54
CA THR A 43 -15.27 -3.18 6.82
C THR A 43 -15.42 -2.96 5.32
N LYS A 44 -14.39 -2.41 4.67
CA LYS A 44 -14.23 -2.54 3.21
C LYS A 44 -13.87 -4.00 2.91
N GLU A 45 -14.90 -4.86 2.91
CA GLU A 45 -14.76 -6.31 2.75
C GLU A 45 -13.92 -6.68 1.51
N PRO A 46 -14.12 -6.08 0.32
CA PRO A 46 -13.29 -6.38 -0.85
C PRO A 46 -11.81 -6.06 -0.65
N LEU A 47 -11.48 -4.89 -0.09
CA LEU A 47 -10.09 -4.50 0.20
C LEU A 47 -9.45 -5.43 1.24
N THR A 48 -10.23 -5.85 2.25
CA THR A 48 -9.73 -6.74 3.30
C THR A 48 -9.39 -8.10 2.74
N THR A 49 -10.30 -8.72 1.99
CA THR A 49 -10.07 -9.98 1.30
C THR A 49 -8.89 -9.90 0.34
N ALA A 50 -8.75 -8.80 -0.41
CA ALA A 50 -7.62 -8.61 -1.32
C ALA A 50 -6.28 -8.56 -0.57
N LYS A 51 -6.21 -7.89 0.59
CA LYS A 51 -5.01 -7.88 1.44
C LYS A 51 -4.72 -9.25 2.06
N GLU A 52 -5.74 -10.02 2.45
CA GLU A 52 -5.56 -11.38 2.97
C GLU A 52 -5.02 -12.33 1.91
N ASN A 53 -5.52 -12.24 0.69
CA ASN A 53 -5.00 -13.02 -0.44
C ASN A 53 -3.55 -12.64 -0.76
N ALA A 54 -3.23 -11.34 -0.78
CA ALA A 54 -1.85 -10.87 -0.96
C ALA A 54 -0.93 -11.39 0.15
N ALA A 55 -1.39 -11.42 1.41
CA ALA A 55 -0.63 -11.96 2.54
C ALA A 55 -0.40 -13.47 2.42
N LYS A 56 -1.40 -14.24 1.96
CA LYS A 56 -1.24 -15.69 1.71
C LYS A 56 -0.20 -15.95 0.63
N THR A 57 -0.26 -15.23 -0.48
CA THR A 57 0.73 -15.33 -1.57
C THR A 57 2.12 -14.96 -1.06
N PHE A 58 2.23 -13.90 -0.25
CA PHE A 58 3.49 -13.49 0.35
C PHE A 58 4.10 -14.55 1.29
N GLU A 59 3.31 -15.16 2.16
CA GLU A 59 3.78 -16.28 3.00
C GLU A 59 4.28 -17.45 2.14
N GLN A 60 3.57 -17.81 1.07
CA GLN A 60 3.98 -18.85 0.13
C GLN A 60 5.28 -18.51 -0.63
N GLU A 61 5.44 -17.26 -1.05
CA GLU A 61 6.67 -16.81 -1.72
C GLU A 61 7.87 -16.83 -0.76
N LEU A 62 7.67 -16.48 0.52
CA LEU A 62 8.72 -16.60 1.55
C LEU A 62 9.09 -18.07 1.82
N GLU A 63 8.10 -18.97 1.92
CA GLU A 63 8.35 -20.41 2.07
C GLU A 63 9.12 -20.97 0.86
N THR A 64 8.75 -20.57 -0.36
CA THR A 64 9.44 -20.96 -1.60
C THR A 64 10.90 -20.48 -1.59
N LEU A 65 11.12 -19.25 -1.10
CA LEU A 65 12.45 -18.67 -0.98
C LEU A 65 13.32 -19.44 0.03
N ILE A 66 12.74 -19.85 1.17
CA ILE A 66 13.42 -20.74 2.14
C ILE A 66 13.76 -22.09 1.50
N LEU A 67 12.81 -22.70 0.78
CA LEU A 67 13.04 -24.03 0.17
C LEU A 67 14.15 -24.01 -0.89
N THR A 68 14.28 -22.90 -1.61
CA THR A 68 15.22 -22.79 -2.73
C THR A 68 16.62 -22.35 -2.28
N HIS A 69 16.69 -21.38 -1.36
CA HIS A 69 17.94 -20.71 -0.99
C HIS A 69 18.17 -20.63 0.53
N GLY A 70 17.39 -21.35 1.34
CA GLY A 70 17.37 -21.16 2.79
C GLY A 70 18.70 -21.41 3.51
N ASN A 71 19.52 -22.33 2.99
CA ASN A 71 20.85 -22.64 3.55
C ASN A 71 21.95 -21.69 3.05
N GLU A 72 21.63 -20.79 2.11
CA GLU A 72 22.58 -19.81 1.57
C GLU A 72 22.62 -18.55 2.43
N ASP A 73 23.73 -17.81 2.34
CA ASP A 73 23.89 -16.53 3.04
C ASP A 73 22.85 -15.51 2.56
N PHE A 74 22.27 -14.78 3.52
CA PHE A 74 21.29 -13.74 3.21
C PHE A 74 21.83 -12.70 2.23
N SER A 75 23.11 -12.32 2.32
CA SER A 75 23.71 -11.33 1.41
C SER A 75 23.64 -11.73 -0.06
N SER A 76 23.72 -13.03 -0.37
CA SER A 76 23.65 -13.54 -1.74
C SER A 76 22.23 -13.51 -2.31
N ASN A 77 21.23 -13.59 -1.43
CA ASN A 77 19.80 -13.69 -1.79
C ASN A 77 18.96 -12.50 -1.30
N GLN A 78 19.62 -11.44 -0.85
CA GLN A 78 19.00 -10.24 -0.31
C GLN A 78 18.02 -9.61 -1.30
N ALA A 79 18.41 -9.53 -2.57
CA ALA A 79 17.57 -8.96 -3.62
C ALA A 79 16.28 -9.78 -3.83
N ALA A 80 16.35 -11.11 -3.73
CA ALA A 80 15.18 -11.98 -3.84
C ALA A 80 14.21 -11.76 -2.67
N PHE A 81 14.72 -11.68 -1.45
CA PHE A 81 13.92 -11.38 -0.26
C PHE A 81 13.19 -10.03 -0.39
N PHE A 82 13.91 -8.96 -0.75
CA PHE A 82 13.28 -7.65 -0.93
C PHE A 82 12.34 -7.61 -2.12
N ARG A 83 12.56 -8.40 -3.18
CA ARG A 83 11.62 -8.51 -4.30
C ARG A 83 10.27 -9.06 -3.84
N VAL A 84 10.27 -10.10 -3.00
CA VAL A 84 9.03 -10.68 -2.42
C VAL A 84 8.28 -9.62 -1.60
N ILE A 85 8.99 -8.84 -0.78
CA ILE A 85 8.40 -7.72 -0.04
C ILE A 85 7.85 -6.62 -0.98
N ALA A 86 8.61 -6.22 -2.01
CA ALA A 86 8.20 -5.19 -2.94
C ALA A 86 6.94 -5.59 -3.71
N ASN A 87 6.84 -6.86 -4.13
CA ASN A 87 5.69 -7.40 -4.84
C ASN A 87 4.43 -7.32 -3.98
N VAL A 88 4.48 -7.81 -2.73
CA VAL A 88 3.29 -7.76 -1.86
C VAL A 88 2.89 -6.33 -1.54
N LEU A 89 3.86 -5.43 -1.31
CA LEU A 89 3.59 -4.00 -1.09
C LEU A 89 2.92 -3.36 -2.30
N LYS A 90 3.41 -3.63 -3.52
CA LYS A 90 2.78 -3.14 -4.74
C LYS A 90 1.34 -3.63 -4.84
N THR A 91 1.09 -4.93 -4.67
CA THR A 91 -0.26 -5.52 -4.71
C THR A 91 -1.18 -4.84 -3.69
N VAL A 92 -0.76 -4.70 -2.44
CA VAL A 92 -1.57 -4.06 -1.38
C VAL A 92 -1.84 -2.59 -1.69
N ARG A 93 -0.86 -1.86 -2.24
CA ARG A 93 -1.00 -0.45 -2.61
C ARG A 93 -1.93 -0.24 -3.80
N VAL A 94 -1.83 -1.07 -4.83
CA VAL A 94 -2.77 -1.09 -5.97
C VAL A 94 -4.20 -1.26 -5.45
N GLN A 95 -4.42 -2.20 -4.53
CA GLN A 95 -5.75 -2.42 -3.95
C GLN A 95 -6.22 -1.23 -3.10
N ARG A 96 -5.33 -0.59 -2.33
CA ARG A 96 -5.65 0.63 -1.58
C ARG A 96 -6.04 1.80 -2.48
N PHE A 97 -5.38 1.92 -3.63
CA PHE A 97 -5.72 2.91 -4.65
C PHE A 97 -7.09 2.61 -5.29
N ALA A 98 -7.32 1.36 -5.71
CA ALA A 98 -8.57 0.91 -6.31
C ALA A 98 -9.79 1.19 -5.41
N HIS A 99 -9.63 0.99 -4.10
CA HIS A 99 -10.66 1.20 -3.08
C HIS A 99 -10.63 2.61 -2.45
N GLY A 100 -9.92 3.55 -3.07
CA GLY A 100 -9.89 4.97 -2.72
C GLY A 100 -11.25 5.65 -2.88
N THR A 101 -11.36 6.84 -2.29
CA THR A 101 -12.55 7.70 -2.34
C THR A 101 -12.34 8.82 -3.35
N ILE A 102 -13.39 9.18 -4.09
CA ILE A 102 -13.35 10.41 -4.88
C ILE A 102 -13.89 11.50 -3.98
N GLU A 103 -13.06 12.49 -3.74
CA GLU A 103 -13.37 13.66 -2.92
C GLU A 103 -13.42 14.87 -3.83
N THR A 104 -14.32 15.79 -3.50
CA THR A 104 -14.53 17.03 -4.22
C THR A 104 -14.28 18.16 -3.25
N GLU A 105 -13.43 19.09 -3.64
CA GLU A 105 -13.09 20.27 -2.85
C GLU A 105 -13.36 21.53 -3.66
N THR A 106 -13.76 22.59 -2.99
CA THR A 106 -13.89 23.92 -3.57
C THR A 106 -13.26 24.90 -2.62
N TYR A 107 -12.30 25.67 -3.11
CA TYR A 107 -11.57 26.61 -2.30
C TYR A 107 -11.15 27.83 -3.12
N ASN A 108 -10.88 28.93 -2.42
CA ASN A 108 -10.34 30.13 -3.03
C ASN A 108 -8.85 30.20 -2.74
N SER A 109 -8.05 30.51 -3.76
CA SER A 109 -6.62 30.79 -3.63
C SER A 109 -6.34 32.07 -4.42
N ASP A 110 -5.94 33.14 -3.73
CA ASP A 110 -5.79 34.47 -4.34
C ASP A 110 -7.07 34.92 -5.08
N GLU A 111 -6.96 35.34 -6.35
CA GLU A 111 -8.07 35.73 -7.24
C GLU A 111 -8.74 34.54 -7.97
N HIS A 112 -8.45 33.32 -7.54
CA HIS A 112 -8.91 32.09 -8.16
C HIS A 112 -9.94 31.39 -7.28
N ALA A 113 -11.08 31.02 -7.87
CA ALA A 113 -12.01 30.05 -7.31
C ALA A 113 -11.75 28.70 -7.98
N ILE A 114 -11.32 27.72 -7.18
CA ILE A 114 -10.87 26.41 -7.66
C ILE A 114 -11.86 25.34 -7.22
N PHE A 115 -12.21 24.46 -8.16
CA PHE A 115 -12.95 23.23 -7.93
C PHE A 115 -12.06 22.05 -8.31
N GLU A 116 -11.81 21.14 -7.35
CA GLU A 116 -10.96 19.97 -7.56
C GLU A 116 -11.69 18.68 -7.22
N ARG A 117 -11.48 17.66 -8.07
CA ARG A 117 -11.88 16.29 -7.77
C ARG A 117 -10.63 15.43 -7.71
N ASN A 118 -10.40 14.82 -6.56
CA ASN A 118 -9.23 14.00 -6.30
C ASN A 118 -9.67 12.56 -5.99
N LEU A 119 -8.97 11.58 -6.54
CA LEU A 119 -9.00 10.22 -6.03
C LEU A 119 -8.00 10.13 -4.88
N VAL A 120 -8.52 9.89 -3.68
CA VAL A 120 -7.77 9.77 -2.44
C VAL A 120 -7.62 8.27 -2.11
N PRO A 121 -6.40 7.71 -2.23
CA PRO A 121 -6.15 6.32 -1.90
C PRO A 121 -6.43 6.03 -0.42
N GLN A 122 -6.76 4.78 -0.10
CA GLN A 122 -6.82 4.39 1.31
C GLN A 122 -5.44 4.53 1.96
N LYS A 123 -5.38 5.06 3.18
CA LYS A 123 -4.14 5.19 3.95
C LYS A 123 -3.50 3.83 4.26
N SER A 124 -2.22 3.86 4.61
CA SER A 124 -1.49 2.70 5.12
C SER A 124 -2.18 2.17 6.36
N GLY A 125 -2.12 0.86 6.59
CA GLY A 125 -2.84 0.25 7.69
C GLY A 125 -2.06 -0.87 8.35
N ASN A 126 -2.80 -1.78 8.99
CA ASN A 126 -2.21 -2.87 9.75
C ASN A 126 -1.25 -3.74 8.91
N PHE A 127 -1.53 -3.97 7.61
CA PHE A 127 -0.63 -4.77 6.77
C PHE A 127 0.78 -4.18 6.72
N GLU A 128 0.92 -2.91 6.35
CA GLU A 128 2.21 -2.23 6.27
C GLU A 128 2.88 -2.12 7.64
N GLN A 129 2.10 -1.92 8.72
CA GLN A 129 2.62 -1.93 10.09
C GLN A 129 3.22 -3.29 10.47
N GLN A 130 2.56 -4.41 10.17
CA GLN A 130 3.11 -5.75 10.42
C GLN A 130 4.37 -6.00 9.59
N LEU A 131 4.43 -5.47 8.37
CA LEU A 131 5.61 -5.59 7.51
C LEU A 131 6.80 -4.83 8.11
N LEU A 132 6.57 -3.60 8.59
CA LEU A 132 7.58 -2.83 9.32
C LEU A 132 8.00 -3.51 10.63
N ASN A 133 7.07 -4.15 11.35
CA ASN A 133 7.38 -4.93 12.55
C ASN A 133 8.28 -6.12 12.23
N GLY A 134 7.99 -6.87 11.14
CA GLY A 134 8.83 -7.96 10.67
C GLY A 134 10.26 -7.51 10.33
N LEU A 135 10.40 -6.40 9.60
CA LEU A 135 11.71 -5.77 9.34
C LEU A 135 12.40 -5.34 10.63
N GLY A 136 11.66 -4.75 11.57
CA GLY A 136 12.18 -4.36 12.89
C GLY A 136 12.71 -5.54 13.69
N LYS A 137 12.12 -6.74 13.58
CA LYS A 137 12.64 -7.96 14.20
C LYS A 137 13.97 -8.39 13.60
N ILE A 138 14.12 -8.35 12.27
CA ILE A 138 15.42 -8.63 11.62
C ILE A 138 16.49 -7.69 12.17
N LYS A 139 16.20 -6.38 12.22
CA LYS A 139 17.13 -5.37 12.75
C LYS A 139 17.56 -5.67 14.19
N ALA A 140 16.62 -6.07 15.04
CA ALA A 140 16.90 -6.38 16.44
C ALA A 140 17.74 -7.66 16.62
N SER A 141 17.51 -8.67 15.79
CA SER A 141 18.20 -9.97 15.88
C SER A 141 19.56 -10.00 15.16
N PHE A 142 19.72 -9.22 14.09
CA PHE A 142 20.93 -9.20 13.26
C PHE A 142 21.45 -7.76 13.09
N PRO A 143 22.19 -7.23 14.08
CA PRO A 143 22.70 -5.86 14.05
C PRO A 143 23.51 -5.53 12.80
N GLU A 144 24.22 -6.50 12.21
CA GLU A 144 24.98 -6.36 10.97
C GLU A 144 24.11 -6.01 9.75
N LEU A 145 22.81 -6.34 9.77
CA LEU A 145 21.86 -6.01 8.71
C LEU A 145 21.18 -4.64 8.91
N SER A 146 21.39 -3.98 10.06
CA SER A 146 20.62 -2.78 10.47
C SER A 146 20.56 -1.71 9.39
N LYS A 147 21.69 -1.36 8.77
CA LYS A 147 21.74 -0.31 7.74
C LYS A 147 20.87 -0.64 6.52
N ILE A 148 20.88 -1.89 6.09
CA ILE A 148 20.10 -2.37 4.94
C ILE A 148 18.61 -2.34 5.28
N ILE A 149 18.26 -2.82 6.48
CA ILE A 149 16.88 -2.87 6.95
C ILE A 149 16.32 -1.46 7.20
N ASP A 150 17.11 -0.54 7.76
CA ASP A 150 16.70 0.84 7.98
C ASP A 150 16.39 1.56 6.67
N ASN A 151 17.23 1.38 5.65
CA ASN A 151 16.97 1.90 4.30
C ASN A 151 15.68 1.30 3.71
N ALA A 152 15.43 -0.01 3.91
CA ALA A 152 14.20 -0.63 3.45
C ALA A 152 12.95 -0.05 4.16
N ILE A 153 13.02 0.14 5.48
CA ILE A 153 11.96 0.77 6.28
C ILE A 153 11.68 2.20 5.79
N GLU A 154 12.74 3.00 5.61
CA GLU A 154 12.64 4.37 5.13
C GLU A 154 11.97 4.43 3.75
N LYS A 155 12.40 3.59 2.80
CA LYS A 155 11.76 3.49 1.48
C LYS A 155 10.28 3.12 1.55
N ILE A 156 9.89 2.20 2.44
CA ILE A 156 8.48 1.82 2.62
C ILE A 156 7.67 3.00 3.15
N GLN A 157 8.20 3.73 4.12
CA GLN A 157 7.53 4.87 4.74
C GLN A 157 7.42 6.07 3.79
N GLN A 158 8.46 6.36 3.00
CA GLN A 158 8.46 7.47 2.05
C GLN A 158 7.58 7.24 0.81
N SER A 159 7.30 5.98 0.48
CA SER A 159 6.53 5.62 -0.71
C SER A 159 5.01 5.58 -0.49
N GLU A 160 4.48 6.54 0.30
CA GLU A 160 3.03 6.69 0.45
C GLU A 160 2.36 7.08 -0.88
N LEU A 161 1.14 6.55 -1.07
CA LEU A 161 0.34 6.86 -2.25
C LEU A 161 -0.17 8.30 -2.19
N GLN A 162 0.10 9.06 -3.23
CA GLN A 162 -0.37 10.42 -3.39
C GLN A 162 -1.80 10.45 -3.95
N ASN A 163 -2.50 11.56 -3.71
CA ASN A 163 -3.79 11.83 -4.33
C ASN A 163 -3.61 11.97 -5.85
N THR A 164 -4.58 11.47 -6.60
CA THR A 164 -4.62 11.66 -8.06
C THR A 164 -5.70 12.69 -8.41
N GLN A 165 -5.28 13.85 -8.91
CA GLN A 165 -6.19 14.86 -9.43
C GLN A 165 -6.89 14.31 -10.69
N LEU A 166 -8.21 14.14 -10.61
CA LEU A 166 -9.05 13.69 -11.71
C LEU A 166 -9.50 14.86 -12.58
N LEU A 167 -9.78 15.99 -11.93
CA LEU A 167 -10.24 17.22 -12.57
C LEU A 167 -9.88 18.40 -11.66
N ARG A 168 -9.36 19.46 -12.27
CA ARG A 168 -9.30 20.79 -11.66
C ARG A 168 -9.95 21.80 -12.59
N GLU A 169 -10.95 22.50 -12.10
CA GLU A 169 -11.53 23.67 -12.74
C GLU A 169 -11.10 24.91 -11.96
N ASP A 170 -10.79 25.98 -12.68
CA ASP A 170 -10.29 27.23 -12.11
C ASP A 170 -11.01 28.40 -12.79
N MET A 171 -11.61 29.26 -11.97
CA MET A 171 -12.11 30.57 -12.36
C MET A 171 -11.24 31.67 -11.78
N LYS A 172 -10.53 32.38 -12.66
CA LYS A 172 -9.77 33.59 -12.31
C LYS A 172 -10.58 34.85 -12.60
N THR A 173 -10.59 35.81 -11.68
CA THR A 173 -11.15 37.15 -11.92
C THR A 173 -10.03 38.17 -12.08
N PHE A 174 -9.96 38.87 -13.20
CA PHE A 174 -8.98 39.92 -13.44
C PHE A 174 -9.43 41.27 -12.87
N CYS A 175 -8.49 42.22 -12.71
CA CYS A 175 -8.75 43.55 -12.16
C CYS A 175 -9.85 44.36 -12.90
N ASN A 176 -10.10 44.05 -14.17
CA ASN A 176 -11.17 44.67 -14.98
C ASN A 176 -12.54 43.98 -14.79
N GLY A 177 -12.66 43.02 -13.87
CA GLY A 177 -13.86 42.22 -13.61
C GLY A 177 -14.08 41.06 -14.60
N GLN A 178 -13.20 40.87 -15.60
CA GLN A 178 -13.31 39.76 -16.54
C GLN A 178 -13.00 38.43 -15.86
N LYS A 179 -13.80 37.41 -16.17
CA LYS A 179 -13.63 36.05 -15.66
C LYS A 179 -13.02 35.16 -16.73
N PHE A 180 -12.02 34.38 -16.35
CA PHE A 180 -11.41 33.34 -17.18
C PHE A 180 -11.61 31.98 -16.53
N TYR A 181 -12.06 31.02 -17.32
CA TYR A 181 -12.38 29.66 -16.89
C TYR A 181 -11.42 28.69 -17.56
N SER A 182 -10.86 27.76 -16.80
CA SER A 182 -10.04 26.68 -17.32
C SER A 182 -10.37 25.37 -16.62
N ALA A 183 -10.20 24.26 -17.35
CA ALA A 183 -10.38 22.91 -16.82
C ALA A 183 -9.19 22.05 -17.24
N ASN A 184 -8.63 21.31 -16.29
CA ASN A 184 -7.54 20.38 -16.49
C ASN A 184 -7.97 18.99 -16.01
N PRO A 185 -8.63 18.19 -16.86
CA PRO A 185 -8.94 16.80 -16.55
C PRO A 185 -7.70 15.91 -16.67
N LEU A 186 -7.62 14.87 -15.84
CA LEU A 186 -6.60 13.84 -15.98
C LEU A 186 -6.73 13.15 -17.34
N LYS A 187 -5.62 13.10 -18.07
CA LYS A 187 -5.55 12.38 -19.34
C LYS A 187 -5.14 10.92 -19.08
N THR A 188 -6.13 10.03 -19.11
CA THR A 188 -5.97 8.59 -18.88
C THR A 188 -6.97 7.83 -19.73
N ASN A 189 -6.60 6.63 -20.21
CA ASN A 189 -7.52 5.73 -20.91
C ASN A 189 -8.33 4.87 -19.93
N GLN A 190 -8.00 4.90 -18.64
CA GLN A 190 -8.64 4.10 -17.61
C GLN A 190 -9.82 4.84 -16.97
N ASN A 191 -10.94 4.14 -16.76
CA ASN A 191 -12.11 4.71 -16.08
C ASN A 191 -11.94 4.71 -14.55
N LEU A 192 -11.38 5.79 -14.02
CA LEU A 192 -11.11 5.96 -12.58
C LEU A 192 -12.36 6.14 -11.70
N TYR A 193 -13.57 6.14 -12.28
CA TYR A 193 -14.82 6.09 -11.50
C TYR A 193 -15.21 4.66 -11.12
N THR A 194 -14.54 3.65 -11.68
CA THR A 194 -14.78 2.23 -11.37
C THR A 194 -13.62 1.62 -10.60
N PRO A 195 -13.85 0.66 -9.68
CA PRO A 195 -12.76 -0.04 -8.99
C PRO A 195 -11.76 -0.69 -9.95
N LYS A 196 -12.26 -1.32 -11.04
CA LYS A 196 -11.41 -1.97 -12.04
C LYS A 196 -10.52 -0.99 -12.79
N GLY A 197 -11.06 0.13 -13.28
CA GLY A 197 -10.23 1.13 -13.96
C GLY A 197 -9.19 1.77 -13.06
N ARG A 198 -9.48 1.94 -11.76
CA ARG A 198 -8.49 2.39 -10.77
C ARG A 198 -7.40 1.36 -10.52
N GLU A 199 -7.77 0.08 -10.45
CA GLU A 199 -6.80 -1.01 -10.31
C GLU A 199 -5.87 -1.10 -11.53
N ASP A 200 -6.41 -1.00 -12.74
CA ASP A 200 -5.62 -1.01 -13.98
C ASP A 200 -4.63 0.17 -14.02
N TYR A 201 -5.12 1.38 -13.73
CA TYR A 201 -4.27 2.57 -13.62
C TYR A 201 -3.19 2.42 -12.54
N ALA A 202 -3.54 1.91 -11.37
CA ALA A 202 -2.59 1.74 -10.27
C ALA A 202 -1.51 0.69 -10.57
N ASN A 203 -1.84 -0.37 -11.32
CA ASN A 203 -0.84 -1.37 -11.71
C ASN A 203 0.27 -0.77 -12.59
N GLU A 204 -0.07 0.21 -13.42
CA GLU A 204 0.85 0.95 -14.30
C GLU A 204 1.64 2.03 -13.56
N THR A 205 1.00 2.70 -12.59
CA THR A 205 1.55 3.94 -11.98
C THR A 205 2.15 3.76 -10.60
N VAL A 206 1.75 2.74 -9.84
CA VAL A 206 2.32 2.45 -8.51
C VAL A 206 3.63 1.68 -8.70
N PRO A 207 4.79 2.28 -8.35
CA PRO A 207 6.09 1.64 -8.53
C PRO A 207 6.35 0.57 -7.46
N LEU A 208 7.29 -0.33 -7.77
CA LEU A 208 7.90 -1.20 -6.76
C LEU A 208 8.80 -0.37 -5.83
N VAL A 209 8.82 -0.72 -4.55
CA VAL A 209 9.45 0.11 -3.49
C VAL A 209 10.99 0.05 -3.51
N PHE A 210 11.58 -1.04 -3.99
CA PHE A 210 13.02 -1.27 -3.94
C PHE A 210 13.70 -1.29 -5.30
N CYS A 211 12.99 -0.88 -6.36
CA CYS A 211 13.52 -0.74 -7.71
C CYS A 211 14.14 0.64 -7.93
#